data_AF-A0A9N9TG09-F1
#
_entry.id   AF-A0A9N9TG09-F1
#
_cell.length_a   1.000
_cell.length_b   1.000
_cell.length_c   1.000
_cell.angle_alpha   90.00
_cell.angle_beta   90.00
_cell.angle_gamma   90.00
#
_symmetry.space_group_name_H-M   'P 1'
#
loop_
_entity.id
_entity.type
_entity.pdbx_description
1 polymer ?
#
loop_
_entity_poly.entity_id
_entity_poly.type
_entity_poly.pdbx_seq_one_letter_code
_entity_poly.pdbx_strand_id
1 'polypeptide(L)'
;MTQNKLVESVMDLHTKQRQFSGQLYKYTNVMKGWQYRYFLVDANAGLLHYYLCEGEKPDGAVPRGSVHLAGAVICPSEEDSKTFTVNCASGDMLKLRASDARARQEWVNGLRAVAESHTKAISANCPPLPPREHLAVLDALGCARAQLQLTEQADSALCRSIESAGSKYFIDQNMLLLKATSAASLHCLTQCLNILQRNQHAQQARTGRMYQLLLNFPGRRVRKMKFQKWNSL
;
A
#
# COMPACT_ATOMS: atom_id res chain seq x y z
N MET A 1 -30.57 36.49 21.71
CA MET A 1 -29.16 36.04 21.83
C MET A 1 -29.02 34.59 22.33
N THR A 2 -30.11 33.81 22.45
CA THR A 2 -30.11 32.54 23.20
C THR A 2 -30.20 31.29 22.31
N GLN A 3 -30.46 31.43 21.01
CA GLN A 3 -30.60 30.29 20.09
C GLN A 3 -29.26 29.77 19.54
N ASN A 4 -28.19 30.58 19.53
CA ASN A 4 -26.89 30.16 18.98
C ASN A 4 -26.06 29.29 19.94
N LYS A 5 -26.29 29.38 21.26
CA LYS A 5 -25.58 28.55 22.25
C LYS A 5 -26.02 27.09 22.28
N LEU A 6 -27.24 26.80 21.83
CA LEU A 6 -27.75 25.42 21.76
C LEU A 6 -27.23 24.68 20.52
N VAL A 7 -27.03 25.36 19.39
CA VAL A 7 -26.53 24.72 18.15
C VAL A 7 -25.06 24.31 18.29
N GLU A 8 -24.24 25.13 18.94
CA GLU A 8 -22.83 24.78 19.26
C GLU A 8 -22.76 23.58 20.22
N SER A 9 -23.62 23.52 21.24
CA SER A 9 -23.63 22.42 22.20
C SER A 9 -24.07 21.07 21.60
N VAL A 10 -24.95 21.06 20.58
CA VAL A 10 -25.38 19.82 19.92
C VAL A 10 -24.33 19.26 18.94
N MET A 11 -23.49 20.13 18.34
CA MET A 11 -22.37 19.68 17.50
C MET A 11 -21.19 19.14 18.33
N ASP A 12 -20.98 19.65 19.56
CA ASP A 12 -19.95 19.13 20.47
C ASP A 12 -20.32 17.79 21.13
N LEU A 13 -21.62 17.50 21.30
CA LEU A 13 -22.09 16.24 21.90
C LEU A 13 -22.03 15.04 20.94
N HIS A 14 -22.16 15.26 19.63
CA HIS A 14 -22.07 14.17 18.64
C HIS A 14 -20.62 13.77 18.29
N THR A 15 -19.65 14.63 18.59
CA THR A 15 -18.22 14.38 18.30
C THR A 15 -17.52 13.59 19.43
N LYS A 16 -18.19 13.39 20.58
CA LYS A 16 -17.65 12.72 21.77
C LYS A 16 -17.72 11.19 21.77
N GLN A 17 -18.36 10.57 20.77
CA GLN A 17 -18.48 9.12 20.72
C GLN A 17 -17.28 8.52 19.96
N ARG A 18 -16.28 8.06 20.74
CA ARG A 18 -15.12 7.22 20.36
C ARG A 18 -13.84 7.91 19.85
N GLN A 19 -13.47 9.06 20.42
CA GLN A 19 -12.07 9.49 20.32
C GLN A 19 -11.18 8.53 21.12
N PHE A 20 -10.36 7.74 20.44
CA PHE A 20 -9.42 6.83 21.07
C PHE A 20 -8.17 7.63 21.45
N SER A 21 -8.11 8.08 22.69
CA SER A 21 -7.04 8.97 23.19
C SER A 21 -6.43 8.42 24.46
N GLY A 22 -5.15 8.72 24.69
CA GLY A 22 -4.47 8.33 25.90
C GLY A 22 -2.97 8.41 25.76
N GLN A 23 -2.28 8.00 26.82
CA GLN A 23 -0.84 8.17 26.91
C GLN A 23 -0.11 6.90 26.48
N LEU A 24 0.93 7.08 25.67
CA LEU A 24 1.81 6.01 25.23
C LEU A 24 3.26 6.47 25.29
N TYR A 25 4.15 5.51 25.45
CA TYR A 25 5.57 5.74 25.25
C TYR A 25 5.87 5.68 23.75
N LYS A 26 6.45 6.75 23.22
CA LYS A 26 6.96 6.83 21.86
C LYS A 26 8.48 6.68 21.88
N TYR A 27 9.01 5.78 21.08
CA TYR A 27 10.45 5.73 20.83
C TYR A 27 10.89 6.93 19.96
N THR A 28 11.94 7.63 20.39
CA THR A 28 12.41 8.85 19.73
C THR A 28 13.74 8.65 19.03
N ASN A 29 14.81 8.34 19.77
CA ASN A 29 16.11 7.96 19.23
C ASN A 29 16.90 7.19 20.29
N VAL A 30 18.11 6.73 19.96
CA VAL A 30 18.98 5.98 20.89
C VAL A 30 19.33 6.79 22.14
N MET A 31 19.49 8.11 22.01
CA MET A 31 19.88 8.98 23.13
C MET A 31 18.75 9.25 24.13
N LYS A 32 17.54 9.54 23.64
CA LYS A 32 16.36 9.89 24.44
C LYS A 32 15.48 8.69 24.77
N GLY A 33 15.60 7.62 24.01
CA GLY A 33 14.84 6.38 24.18
C GLY A 33 13.33 6.59 24.08
N TRP A 34 12.63 5.93 25.01
CA TRP A 34 11.18 5.97 25.16
C TRP A 34 10.75 7.23 25.92
N GLN A 35 9.81 7.97 25.35
CA GLN A 35 9.32 9.23 25.90
C GLN A 35 7.80 9.19 25.97
N TYR A 36 7.25 9.67 27.08
CA TYR A 36 5.80 9.71 27.26
C TYR A 36 5.18 10.80 26.37
N ARG A 37 4.14 10.44 25.64
CA ARG A 37 3.42 11.32 24.72
C ARG A 37 1.93 11.02 24.79
N TYR A 38 1.12 12.08 24.76
CA TYR A 38 -0.31 11.94 24.62
C TYR A 38 -0.68 11.73 23.15
N PHE A 39 -1.44 10.69 22.87
CA PHE A 39 -1.93 10.37 21.54
C PHE A 39 -3.44 10.55 21.47
N LEU A 40 -3.91 11.06 20.34
CA LEU A 40 -5.33 11.23 20.06
C LEU A 40 -5.61 10.76 18.65
N VAL A 41 -6.53 9.81 18.53
CA VAL A 41 -7.04 9.32 17.25
C VAL A 41 -8.26 10.14 16.87
N ASP A 42 -8.15 10.84 15.75
CA ASP A 42 -9.30 11.43 15.07
C ASP A 42 -9.89 10.40 14.11
N ALA A 43 -10.99 9.78 14.53
CA ALA A 43 -11.70 8.78 13.72
C ALA A 43 -12.39 9.39 12.49
N ASN A 44 -12.71 10.69 12.50
CA ASN A 44 -13.38 11.36 11.39
C ASN A 44 -12.38 11.73 10.29
N ALA A 45 -11.21 12.24 10.68
CA ALA A 45 -10.14 12.60 9.74
C ALA A 45 -9.21 11.42 9.39
N GLY A 46 -9.24 10.33 10.17
CA GLY A 46 -8.34 9.20 9.99
C GLY A 46 -6.90 9.54 10.38
N LEU A 47 -6.71 10.46 11.32
CA LEU A 47 -5.42 10.97 11.74
C LEU A 47 -5.09 10.51 13.16
N LEU A 48 -3.83 10.15 13.39
CA LEU A 48 -3.26 9.96 14.72
C LEU A 48 -2.38 11.16 15.04
N HIS A 49 -2.81 11.93 16.03
CA HIS A 49 -2.09 13.08 16.55
C HIS A 49 -1.28 12.68 17.78
N TYR A 50 -0.11 13.27 17.95
CA TYR A 50 0.64 13.17 19.21
C TYR A 50 1.09 14.53 19.73
N TYR A 51 1.07 14.65 21.06
CA TYR A 51 1.37 15.88 21.79
C TYR A 51 2.50 15.60 22.79
N LEU A 52 3.27 16.64 23.11
CA LEU A 52 4.38 16.55 24.06
C LEU A 52 3.90 16.51 25.53
N CYS A 53 2.62 16.85 25.79
CA CYS A 53 2.04 16.96 27.13
C CYS A 53 1.87 15.60 27.83
N GLU A 54 1.99 15.63 29.16
CA GLU A 54 1.88 14.48 30.06
C GLU A 54 0.47 14.34 30.68
N GLY A 55 -0.57 14.91 30.05
CA GLY A 55 -1.94 14.95 30.56
C GLY A 55 -3.00 15.06 29.47
N GLU A 56 -4.22 15.47 29.82
CA GLU A 56 -5.27 15.77 28.84
C GLU A 56 -4.86 16.92 27.92
N LYS A 57 -5.38 16.92 26.69
CA LYS A 57 -5.10 17.96 25.70
C LYS A 57 -5.41 19.35 26.30
N PRO A 58 -4.43 20.26 26.44
CA PRO A 58 -4.72 21.65 26.77
C PRO A 58 -5.56 22.27 25.63
N ASP A 59 -6.57 23.05 25.99
CA ASP A 59 -7.43 23.69 25.00
C ASP A 59 -6.59 24.59 24.07
N GLY A 60 -6.66 24.35 22.75
CA GLY A 60 -5.82 25.05 21.76
C GLY A 60 -4.39 24.51 21.55
N ALA A 61 -3.99 23.39 22.17
CA ALA A 61 -2.67 22.80 21.93
C ALA A 61 -2.50 22.31 20.48
N VAL A 62 -1.36 22.66 19.86
CA VAL A 62 -0.99 22.20 18.51
C VAL A 62 -0.33 20.82 18.60
N PRO A 63 -0.76 19.83 17.79
CA PRO A 63 -0.10 18.53 17.75
C PRO A 63 1.35 18.68 17.30
N ARG A 64 2.27 17.99 17.98
CA ARG A 64 3.68 17.99 17.60
C ARG A 64 3.88 17.32 16.24
N GLY A 65 3.05 16.32 15.96
CA GLY A 65 2.95 15.70 14.65
C GLY A 65 1.63 14.96 14.50
N SER A 66 1.26 14.75 13.24
CA SER A 66 0.03 14.09 12.82
C SER A 66 0.39 13.09 11.74
N VAL A 67 -0.08 11.85 11.86
CA VAL A 67 0.13 10.82 10.83
C VAL A 67 -1.19 10.28 10.33
N HIS A 68 -1.25 9.92 9.06
CA HIS A 68 -2.46 9.37 8.45
C HIS A 68 -2.54 7.86 8.67
N LEU A 69 -3.69 7.39 9.14
CA LEU A 69 -3.92 5.99 9.44
C LEU A 69 -4.43 5.20 8.23
N ALA A 70 -4.92 5.85 7.18
CA ALA A 70 -5.35 5.11 6.00
C ALA A 70 -4.14 4.42 5.32
N GLY A 71 -4.27 3.12 5.12
CA GLY A 71 -3.21 2.26 4.61
C GLY A 71 -2.11 1.97 5.62
N ALA A 72 -2.25 2.43 6.87
CA ALA A 72 -1.29 2.12 7.92
C ALA A 72 -1.43 0.66 8.38
N VAL A 73 -0.29 0.04 8.64
CA VAL A 73 -0.20 -1.34 9.14
C VAL A 73 0.26 -1.31 10.60
N ILE A 74 -0.58 -1.82 11.49
CA ILE A 74 -0.31 -1.87 12.94
C ILE A 74 0.17 -3.27 13.33
N CYS A 75 1.44 -3.36 13.73
CA CYS A 75 2.12 -4.60 14.07
C CYS A 75 2.42 -4.67 15.58
N PRO A 76 1.74 -5.54 16.35
CA PRO A 76 2.12 -5.86 17.72
C PRO A 76 3.50 -6.53 17.72
N SER A 77 4.33 -6.23 18.71
CA SER A 77 5.61 -6.91 18.86
C SER A 77 5.41 -8.36 19.33
N GLU A 78 6.26 -9.27 18.84
CA GLU A 78 6.35 -10.66 19.33
C GLU A 78 7.34 -10.79 20.50
N GLU A 79 8.26 -9.84 20.65
CA GLU A 79 9.30 -9.85 21.69
C GLU A 79 8.73 -9.48 23.08
N ASP A 80 7.68 -8.66 23.12
CA ASP A 80 7.06 -8.23 24.37
C ASP A 80 5.55 -7.98 24.25
N SER A 81 4.89 -7.96 25.41
CA SER A 81 3.43 -7.85 25.50
C SER A 81 2.90 -6.42 25.47
N LYS A 82 3.74 -5.38 25.36
CA LYS A 82 3.36 -3.97 25.56
C LYS A 82 3.68 -3.06 24.35
N THR A 83 4.58 -3.47 23.47
CA THR A 83 5.03 -2.67 22.32
C THR A 83 4.31 -3.06 21.05
N PHE A 84 4.20 -2.08 20.15
CA PHE A 84 3.65 -2.24 18.81
C PHE A 84 4.21 -1.13 17.90
N THR A 85 4.16 -1.35 16.60
CA THR A 85 4.54 -0.34 15.61
C THR A 85 3.35 0.05 14.74
N VAL A 86 3.31 1.32 14.36
CA VAL A 86 2.39 1.88 13.37
C VAL A 86 3.21 2.28 12.17
N ASN A 87 3.05 1.54 11.07
CA ASN A 87 3.73 1.80 9.81
C ASN A 87 2.75 2.52 8.89
N CYS A 88 2.95 3.82 8.68
CA CYS A 88 2.03 4.64 7.90
C CYS A 88 2.32 4.47 6.40
N ALA A 89 1.30 4.61 5.56
CA ALA A 89 1.47 4.58 4.10
C ALA A 89 2.38 5.72 3.58
N SER A 90 2.55 6.79 4.35
CA SER A 90 3.50 7.89 4.07
C SER A 90 4.98 7.46 4.18
N GLY A 91 5.27 6.30 4.78
CA GLY A 91 6.63 5.87 5.11
C GLY A 91 7.05 6.19 6.56
N ASP A 92 6.22 6.94 7.31
CA ASP A 92 6.48 7.21 8.73
C ASP A 92 6.24 5.98 9.60
N MET A 93 7.19 5.67 10.48
CA MET A 93 7.07 4.58 11.44
C MET A 93 7.08 5.10 12.88
N LEU A 94 6.05 4.74 13.64
CA LEU A 94 5.94 5.03 15.07
C LEU A 94 6.08 3.75 15.87
N LYS A 95 7.15 3.63 16.66
CA LYS A 95 7.30 2.57 17.66
C LYS A 95 6.72 3.04 18.99
N LEU A 96 5.66 2.37 19.42
CA LEU A 96 4.83 2.75 20.56
C LEU A 96 4.79 1.64 21.62
N ARG A 97 4.57 2.02 22.88
CA ARG A 97 4.44 1.11 24.00
C ARG A 97 3.33 1.57 24.94
N ALA A 98 2.42 0.64 25.26
CA ALA A 98 1.33 0.84 26.20
C ALA A 98 1.75 0.50 27.64
N SER A 99 0.88 0.84 28.61
CA SER A 99 1.03 0.51 30.03
C SER A 99 1.12 -1.00 30.28
N ASP A 100 0.28 -1.75 29.58
CA ASP A 100 0.06 -3.18 29.75
C ASP A 100 -0.43 -3.84 28.44
N ALA A 101 -0.57 -5.16 28.47
CA ALA A 101 -0.94 -5.95 27.31
C ALA A 101 -2.38 -5.73 26.83
N ARG A 102 -3.28 -5.38 27.76
CA ARG A 102 -4.68 -5.12 27.44
C ARG A 102 -4.80 -3.75 26.77
N ALA A 103 -4.21 -2.71 27.35
CA ALA A 103 -4.14 -1.38 26.77
C ALA A 103 -3.48 -1.43 25.39
N ARG A 104 -2.39 -2.19 25.23
CA ARG A 104 -1.78 -2.45 23.91
C ARG A 104 -2.82 -2.98 22.92
N GLN A 105 -3.58 -4.01 23.30
CA GLN A 105 -4.57 -4.62 22.42
C GLN A 105 -5.70 -3.65 22.06
N GLU A 106 -6.16 -2.86 23.02
CA GLU A 106 -7.17 -1.81 22.80
C GLU A 106 -6.65 -0.77 21.80
N TRP A 107 -5.41 -0.29 21.95
CA TRP A 107 -4.74 0.61 20.99
C TRP A 107 -4.62 0.00 19.61
N VAL A 108 -4.14 -1.22 19.52
CA VAL A 108 -3.97 -1.93 18.25
C VAL A 108 -5.32 -2.09 17.54
N ASN A 109 -6.35 -2.52 18.25
CA ASN A 109 -7.69 -2.72 17.69
C ASN A 109 -8.32 -1.40 17.24
N GLY A 110 -8.22 -0.35 18.06
CA GLY A 110 -8.75 0.97 17.74
C GLY A 110 -8.08 1.57 16.51
N LEU A 111 -6.75 1.53 16.45
CA LEU A 111 -5.99 2.05 15.31
C LEU A 111 -6.27 1.26 14.02
N ARG A 112 -6.35 -0.07 14.09
CA ARG A 112 -6.71 -0.90 12.93
C ARG A 112 -8.12 -0.61 12.43
N ALA A 113 -9.09 -0.47 13.32
CA ALA A 113 -10.47 -0.16 12.93
C ALA A 113 -10.55 1.16 12.16
N VAL A 114 -9.85 2.21 12.63
CA VAL A 114 -9.79 3.50 11.94
C VAL A 114 -9.03 3.40 10.63
N ALA A 115 -7.86 2.75 10.61
CA ALA A 115 -7.08 2.53 9.40
C ALA A 115 -7.89 1.81 8.31
N GLU A 116 -8.55 0.71 8.65
CA GLU A 116 -9.38 -0.08 7.72
C GLU A 116 -10.59 0.72 7.22
N SER A 117 -11.27 1.45 8.10
CA SER A 117 -12.43 2.26 7.73
C SER A 117 -12.04 3.34 6.71
N HIS A 118 -10.92 4.03 6.94
CA HIS A 118 -10.44 5.07 6.05
C HIS A 118 -9.85 4.52 4.76
N THR A 119 -9.11 3.41 4.80
CA THR A 119 -8.66 2.73 3.57
C THR A 119 -9.84 2.32 2.70
N LYS A 120 -10.90 1.75 3.30
CA LYS A 120 -12.12 1.37 2.58
C LYS A 120 -12.80 2.58 1.96
N ALA A 121 -12.96 3.67 2.71
CA ALA A 121 -13.54 4.91 2.21
C ALA A 121 -12.73 5.52 1.04
N ILE A 122 -11.40 5.53 1.15
CA ILE A 122 -10.51 5.99 0.06
C ILE A 122 -10.62 5.07 -1.16
N SER A 123 -10.65 3.75 -0.95
CA SER A 123 -10.79 2.76 -2.04
C SER A 123 -12.19 2.74 -2.67
N ALA A 124 -13.22 3.26 -2.01
CA ALA A 124 -14.55 3.42 -2.58
C ALA A 124 -14.64 4.67 -3.46
N ASN A 125 -13.87 5.72 -3.14
CA ASN A 125 -13.81 6.97 -3.91
C ASN A 125 -12.78 6.95 -5.04
N CYS A 126 -11.83 6.01 -5.01
CA CYS A 126 -10.85 5.80 -6.08
C CYS A 126 -11.12 4.43 -6.71
N PRO A 127 -11.34 4.32 -8.03
CA PRO A 127 -11.64 3.03 -8.66
C PRO A 127 -10.56 1.99 -8.31
N PRO A 128 -10.92 0.71 -8.14
CA PRO A 128 -9.98 -0.31 -7.71
C PRO A 128 -8.81 -0.36 -8.67
N LEU A 129 -7.64 0.04 -8.18
CA LEU A 129 -6.40 -0.08 -8.94
C LEU A 129 -6.13 -1.57 -9.18
N PRO A 130 -5.59 -1.93 -10.35
CA PRO A 130 -5.26 -3.32 -10.64
C PRO A 130 -4.34 -3.91 -9.56
N PRO A 131 -4.41 -5.23 -9.32
CA PRO A 131 -3.62 -5.90 -8.28
C PRO A 131 -2.15 -5.47 -8.36
N ARG A 132 -1.51 -5.26 -7.20
CA ARG A 132 -0.11 -4.81 -7.08
C ARG A 132 0.86 -5.62 -7.96
N GLU A 133 0.58 -6.90 -8.16
CA GLU A 133 1.32 -7.80 -9.04
C GLU A 133 1.20 -7.40 -10.53
N HIS A 134 -0.01 -7.02 -10.97
CA HIS A 134 -0.24 -6.56 -12.35
C HIS A 134 0.46 -5.21 -12.60
N LEU A 135 0.47 -4.31 -11.62
CA LEU A 135 1.25 -3.07 -11.68
C LEU A 135 2.75 -3.36 -11.77
N ALA A 136 3.27 -4.25 -10.91
CA ALA A 136 4.68 -4.63 -10.94
C ALA A 136 5.09 -5.28 -12.29
N VAL A 137 4.21 -6.07 -12.91
CA VAL A 137 4.42 -6.65 -14.24
C VAL A 137 4.45 -5.57 -15.33
N LEU A 138 3.55 -4.58 -15.26
CA LEU A 138 3.54 -3.45 -16.21
C LEU A 138 4.80 -2.58 -16.06
N ASP A 139 5.22 -2.30 -14.83
CA ASP A 139 6.45 -1.57 -14.55
C ASP A 139 7.67 -2.32 -15.06
N ALA A 140 7.77 -3.63 -14.80
CA ALA A 140 8.87 -4.47 -15.27
C ALA A 140 8.95 -4.52 -16.81
N LEU A 141 7.81 -4.59 -17.50
CA LEU A 141 7.78 -4.52 -18.97
C LEU A 141 8.14 -3.13 -19.51
N GLY A 142 7.77 -2.08 -18.77
CA GLY A 142 8.22 -0.71 -19.05
C GLY A 142 9.74 -0.58 -18.94
N CYS A 143 10.33 -1.09 -17.86
CA CYS A 143 11.78 -1.13 -17.68
C CYS A 143 12.48 -1.95 -18.78
N ALA A 144 11.94 -3.13 -19.12
CA ALA A 144 12.49 -3.97 -20.18
C ALA A 144 12.49 -3.26 -21.55
N ARG A 145 11.41 -2.51 -21.87
CA ARG A 145 11.35 -1.67 -23.08
C ARG A 145 12.39 -0.57 -23.08
N ALA A 146 12.54 0.15 -21.97
CA ALA A 146 13.55 1.21 -21.85
C ALA A 146 14.96 0.66 -22.04
N GLN A 147 15.27 -0.50 -21.42
CA GLN A 147 16.56 -1.16 -21.56
C GLN A 147 16.82 -1.64 -23.00
N LEU A 148 15.80 -2.15 -23.69
CA LEU A 148 15.90 -2.51 -25.11
C LEU A 148 16.26 -1.29 -25.96
N GLN A 149 15.58 -0.15 -25.75
CA GLN A 149 15.84 1.08 -26.48
C GLN A 149 17.25 1.63 -26.24
N LEU A 150 17.80 1.47 -25.02
CA LEU A 150 19.21 1.78 -24.75
C LEU A 150 20.16 0.85 -25.50
N THR A 151 19.80 -0.44 -25.60
CA THR A 151 20.58 -1.44 -26.35
C THR A 151 20.56 -1.16 -27.85
N GLU A 152 19.43 -0.74 -28.41
CA GLU A 152 19.32 -0.29 -29.81
C GLU A 152 20.24 0.91 -30.11
N GLN A 153 20.28 1.87 -29.19
CA GLN A 153 21.16 3.03 -29.31
C GLN A 153 22.63 2.65 -29.23
N ALA A 154 22.98 1.72 -28.34
CA ALA A 154 24.34 1.20 -28.21
C ALA A 154 24.78 0.43 -29.46
N ASP A 155 23.92 -0.45 -30.00
CA ASP A 155 24.16 -1.17 -31.26
C ASP A 155 24.36 -0.20 -32.44
N SER A 156 23.51 0.83 -32.53
CA SER A 156 23.63 1.86 -33.55
C SER A 156 24.92 2.68 -33.41
N ALA A 157 25.32 3.00 -32.16
CA ALA A 157 26.55 3.73 -31.90
C ALA A 157 27.79 2.89 -32.23
N LEU A 158 27.77 1.59 -31.91
CA LEU A 158 28.81 0.63 -32.28
C LEU A 158 28.98 0.57 -33.80
N CYS A 159 27.87 0.41 -34.54
CA CYS A 159 27.89 0.38 -36.01
C CYS A 159 28.53 1.66 -36.59
N ARG A 160 28.08 2.84 -36.13
CA ARG A 160 28.65 4.12 -36.56
C ARG A 160 30.13 4.24 -36.25
N SER A 161 30.56 3.77 -35.09
CA SER A 161 31.95 3.86 -34.65
C SER A 161 32.87 3.02 -35.56
N ILE A 162 32.44 1.79 -35.87
CA ILE A 162 33.15 0.91 -36.82
C ILE A 162 33.21 1.53 -38.22
N GLU A 163 32.10 2.09 -38.70
CA GLU A 163 32.03 2.71 -40.03
C GLU A 163 32.89 3.99 -40.12
N SER A 164 33.03 4.74 -39.02
CA SER A 164 33.85 5.95 -38.95
C SER A 164 35.36 5.67 -38.74
N ALA A 165 35.75 4.47 -38.32
CA ALA A 165 37.13 4.13 -37.98
C ALA A 165 38.05 3.99 -39.22
N GLY A 166 37.50 4.00 -40.43
CA GLY A 166 38.24 4.02 -41.70
C GLY A 166 38.16 2.72 -42.50
N SER A 167 38.58 2.77 -43.77
CA SER A 167 38.26 1.74 -44.77
C SER A 167 38.80 0.33 -44.47
N LYS A 168 39.86 0.24 -43.66
CA LYS A 168 40.49 -1.02 -43.24
C LYS A 168 39.59 -1.87 -42.33
N TYR A 169 38.68 -1.25 -41.58
CA TYR A 169 37.83 -1.93 -40.60
C TYR A 169 36.53 -2.50 -41.20
N PHE A 170 36.17 -2.11 -42.43
CA PHE A 170 35.00 -2.68 -43.14
C PHE A 170 35.17 -4.15 -43.52
N ILE A 171 36.42 -4.62 -43.63
CA ILE A 171 36.77 -5.98 -44.04
C ILE A 171 37.35 -6.78 -42.86
N ASP A 172 37.47 -6.15 -41.68
CA ASP A 172 37.99 -6.82 -40.49
C ASP A 172 36.95 -7.82 -39.98
N GLN A 173 37.32 -9.10 -40.02
CA GLN A 173 36.42 -10.21 -39.68
C GLN A 173 35.94 -10.15 -38.22
N ASN A 174 36.75 -9.64 -37.29
CA ASN A 174 36.36 -9.51 -35.90
C ASN A 174 35.35 -8.36 -35.72
N MET A 175 35.52 -7.25 -36.43
CA MET A 175 34.57 -6.13 -36.41
C MET A 175 33.23 -6.50 -37.06
N LEU A 176 33.26 -7.26 -38.16
CA LEU A 176 32.06 -7.77 -38.81
C LEU A 176 31.32 -8.78 -37.92
N LEU A 177 32.05 -9.70 -37.29
CA LEU A 177 31.46 -10.66 -36.35
C LEU A 177 30.84 -9.95 -35.14
N LEU A 178 31.52 -8.92 -34.61
CA LEU A 178 31.00 -8.12 -33.50
C LEU A 178 29.70 -7.42 -33.88
N LYS A 179 29.64 -6.79 -35.06
CA LYS A 179 28.42 -6.14 -35.59
C LYS A 179 27.28 -7.15 -35.80
N ALA A 180 27.56 -8.29 -36.40
CA ALA A 180 26.57 -9.35 -36.62
C ALA A 180 26.04 -9.92 -35.29
N THR A 181 26.93 -10.14 -34.31
CA THR A 181 26.58 -10.67 -32.99
C THR A 181 25.75 -9.67 -32.20
N SER A 182 26.10 -8.38 -32.26
CA SER A 182 25.36 -7.28 -31.61
C SER A 182 23.94 -7.17 -32.18
N ALA A 183 23.80 -7.15 -33.51
CA ALA A 183 22.50 -7.11 -34.18
C ALA A 183 21.64 -8.36 -33.89
N ALA A 184 22.24 -9.55 -33.89
CA ALA A 184 21.54 -10.79 -33.55
C ALA A 184 21.08 -10.80 -32.07
N SER A 185 21.91 -10.28 -31.15
CA SER A 185 21.58 -10.16 -29.73
C SER A 185 20.40 -9.22 -29.52
N LEU A 186 20.42 -8.05 -30.17
CA LEU A 186 19.32 -7.09 -30.13
C LEU A 186 18.02 -7.70 -30.69
N HIS A 187 18.11 -8.41 -31.80
CA HIS A 187 16.96 -9.11 -32.39
C HIS A 187 16.39 -10.15 -31.42
N CYS A 188 17.24 -10.97 -30.79
CA CYS A 188 16.81 -11.95 -29.79
C CYS A 188 16.11 -11.29 -28.60
N LEU A 189 16.65 -10.20 -28.06
CA LEU A 189 16.03 -9.46 -26.95
C LEU A 189 14.65 -8.91 -27.33
N THR A 190 14.53 -8.37 -28.54
CA THR A 190 13.27 -7.87 -29.10
C THR A 190 12.23 -8.99 -29.22
N GLN A 191 12.63 -10.17 -29.71
CA GLN A 191 11.76 -11.34 -29.80
C GLN A 191 11.31 -11.83 -28.41
N CYS A 192 12.22 -11.90 -27.44
CA CYS A 192 11.89 -12.28 -26.06
C CYS A 192 10.85 -11.34 -25.45
N LEU A 193 11.01 -10.02 -25.61
CA LEU A 193 10.05 -9.04 -25.12
C LEU A 193 8.67 -9.19 -25.76
N ASN A 194 8.61 -9.45 -27.07
CA ASN A 194 7.36 -9.71 -27.78
C ASN A 194 6.63 -10.96 -27.27
N ILE A 195 7.38 -12.03 -26.97
CA ILE A 195 6.81 -13.26 -26.38
C ILE A 195 6.23 -12.96 -24.99
N LEU A 196 6.95 -12.21 -24.15
CA LEU A 196 6.49 -11.81 -22.81
C LEU A 196 5.19 -10.99 -22.88
N GLN A 197 5.08 -10.04 -23.80
CA GLN A 197 3.87 -9.23 -23.99
C GLN A 197 2.68 -10.08 -24.45
N ARG A 198 2.89 -10.99 -25.41
CA ARG A 198 1.84 -11.93 -25.86
C ARG A 198 1.35 -12.82 -24.71
N ASN A 199 2.27 -13.31 -23.89
CA ASN A 199 1.94 -14.13 -22.73
C ASN A 199 1.16 -13.34 -21.67
N GLN A 200 1.51 -12.07 -21.44
CA GLN A 200 0.77 -11.20 -20.53
C GLN A 200 -0.68 -10.99 -21.02
N HIS A 201 -0.88 -10.67 -22.30
CA HIS A 201 -2.22 -10.50 -22.87
C HIS A 201 -3.04 -11.80 -22.81
N ALA A 202 -2.41 -12.95 -23.07
CA ALA A 202 -3.06 -14.26 -22.97
C ALA A 202 -3.43 -14.61 -21.52
N GLN A 203 -2.59 -14.27 -20.54
CA GLN A 203 -2.89 -14.45 -19.12
C GLN A 203 -4.08 -13.58 -18.68
N GLN A 204 -4.12 -12.31 -19.09
CA GLN A 204 -5.27 -11.41 -18.82
C GLN A 204 -6.57 -11.95 -19.40
N ALA A 205 -6.55 -12.50 -20.62
CA ALA A 205 -7.71 -13.12 -21.23
C ALA A 205 -8.17 -14.39 -20.47
N ARG A 206 -7.25 -15.16 -19.88
CA ARG A 206 -7.56 -16.35 -19.09
C ARG A 206 -8.16 -16.01 -17.73
N THR A 207 -7.61 -15.02 -17.01
CA THR A 207 -8.21 -14.55 -15.75
C THR A 207 -9.59 -13.93 -15.99
N GLY A 208 -9.76 -13.11 -17.03
CA GLY A 208 -11.07 -12.56 -17.40
C GLY A 208 -12.14 -13.64 -17.66
N ARG A 209 -11.79 -14.73 -18.34
CA ARG A 209 -12.71 -15.87 -18.56
C ARG A 209 -13.03 -16.65 -17.29
N MET A 210 -12.10 -16.75 -16.33
CA MET A 210 -12.33 -17.42 -15.04
C MET A 210 -13.37 -16.65 -14.20
N TYR A 211 -13.29 -15.31 -14.18
CA TYR A 211 -14.31 -14.47 -13.52
C TYR A 211 -15.68 -14.57 -14.22
N GLN A 212 -15.70 -14.67 -15.55
CA GLN A 212 -16.94 -14.88 -16.32
C GLN A 212 -17.57 -16.27 -16.11
N LEU A 213 -16.77 -17.32 -15.89
CA LEU A 213 -17.26 -18.66 -15.57
C LEU A 213 -17.81 -18.75 -14.13
N LEU A 214 -17.18 -18.07 -13.16
CA LEU A 214 -17.67 -17.99 -11.78
C LEU A 214 -19.02 -17.25 -11.68
N LEU A 215 -19.23 -16.21 -12.50
CA LEU A 215 -20.50 -15.47 -12.55
C LEU A 215 -21.63 -16.21 -13.28
N ASN A 216 -21.31 -17.24 -14.09
CA ASN A 216 -22.29 -18.02 -14.86
C ASN A 216 -22.68 -19.36 -14.23
N PHE A 217 -22.29 -19.64 -12.98
CA PHE A 217 -22.81 -20.83 -12.28
C PHE A 217 -24.26 -20.61 -11.83
N PRO A 218 -25.26 -21.34 -12.37
CA PRO A 218 -26.61 -21.26 -11.85
C PRO A 218 -26.65 -21.90 -10.47
N GLY A 219 -27.08 -21.12 -9.48
CA GLY A 219 -26.99 -21.46 -8.06
C GLY A 219 -27.60 -22.81 -7.68
N ARG A 220 -26.85 -23.60 -6.90
CA ARG A 220 -27.43 -24.68 -6.10
C ARG A 220 -28.32 -24.06 -5.01
N ARG A 221 -29.64 -24.19 -5.18
CA ARG A 221 -30.65 -23.93 -4.16
C ARG A 221 -30.34 -24.76 -2.90
N VAL A 222 -29.85 -24.12 -1.85
CA VAL A 222 -29.84 -24.69 -0.50
C VAL A 222 -31.28 -24.74 -0.01
N ARG A 223 -31.85 -25.94 0.17
CA ARG A 223 -33.18 -26.14 0.75
C ARG A 223 -33.15 -25.73 2.22
N LYS A 224 -33.92 -24.72 2.61
CA LYS A 224 -34.21 -24.40 4.03
C LYS A 224 -34.99 -25.57 4.64
N MET A 225 -34.41 -26.29 5.59
CA MET A 225 -35.15 -27.19 6.47
C MET A 225 -36.00 -26.36 7.44
N LYS A 226 -37.33 -26.57 7.41
CA LYS A 226 -38.27 -26.02 8.39
C LYS A 226 -38.24 -26.89 9.65
N PHE A 227 -37.95 -26.28 10.79
CA PHE A 227 -38.19 -26.86 12.11
C PHE A 227 -39.71 -26.82 12.38
N GLN A 228 -40.36 -27.97 12.52
CA GLN A 228 -41.77 -28.10 12.90
C GLN A 228 -41.86 -28.77 14.26
N LYS A 229 -42.63 -28.13 15.14
CA LYS A 229 -42.93 -28.51 16.54
C LYS A 229 -43.60 -29.88 16.60
N TRP A 230 -43.20 -30.70 17.57
CA TRP A 230 -43.99 -31.85 18.03
C TRP A 230 -44.84 -31.40 19.22
N ASN A 231 -46.16 -31.45 19.05
CA ASN A 231 -47.14 -31.41 20.15
C ASN A 231 -48.15 -32.54 19.92
N SER A 232 -48.25 -33.41 20.92
CA SER A 232 -49.38 -34.25 21.34
C SER A 232 -50.05 -35.18 20.32
N LEU A 233 -49.89 -36.49 20.56
CA LEU A 233 -50.98 -37.43 20.82
C LEU A 233 -50.47 -38.52 21.77
#